data_AF-A0ABC9NKL9-F1
#
_entry.id   AF-A0ABC9NKL9-F1
#
_cell.length_a   1.000
_cell.length_b   1.000
_cell.length_c   1.000
_cell.angle_alpha   90.00
_cell.angle_beta   90.00
_cell.angle_gamma   90.00
#
_symmetry.space_group_name_H-M   'P 1'
#
loop_
_entity.id
_entity.type
_entity.pdbx_description
1 polymer ?
#
loop_
_entity_poly.entity_id
_entity_poly.type
_entity_poly.pdbx_seq_one_letter_code
_entity_poly.pdbx_strand_id
1 'polypeptide(L)'
;MDSRIEVIGGIDGSMAFVKNYILPILLPMLSAFLSYFISIRVFNRQENVKAEKKKIDVVNQSMCKLFSALTTLLQVKSNYYKGVCASTNPIERALMFPVVVIYGAPISIDVSELTCLISEGEGKVGESGSNEAEKLDIIVIEDVLRRYNSLLEAIKLRNEFDKECRGKIISAAGSPVPSSRMKNDDIVNIIGANDAAFYIDVSERLMLMIDGLIMDIYSLLKNFPEYSESLINKKKVKGYVKILKFEDLEVRYPLIDSPITRPSIGLMSHYLGYQEDEILNRYPYC
;
A
#
# COMPACT_ATOMS: atom_id res chain seq x y z
N MET A 1 -89.14 -15.44 -27.39
CA MET A 1 -88.30 -15.06 -26.23
C MET A 1 -86.82 -15.26 -26.59
N ASP A 2 -86.45 -15.06 -27.86
CA ASP A 2 -85.34 -15.81 -28.47
C ASP A 2 -84.21 -14.96 -29.04
N SER A 3 -84.38 -13.65 -29.22
CA SER A 3 -83.30 -12.78 -29.73
C SER A 3 -82.22 -12.47 -28.69
N ARG A 4 -82.47 -12.72 -27.39
CA ARG A 4 -81.48 -12.53 -26.32
C ARG A 4 -80.56 -13.73 -26.14
N ILE A 5 -81.01 -14.95 -26.46
CA ILE A 5 -80.23 -16.18 -26.26
C ILE A 5 -79.18 -16.35 -27.36
N GLU A 6 -79.51 -15.94 -28.58
CA GLU A 6 -78.60 -16.02 -29.74
C GLU A 6 -77.44 -15.02 -29.66
N VAL A 7 -77.69 -13.82 -29.10
CA VAL A 7 -76.64 -12.84 -28.81
C VAL A 7 -75.71 -13.32 -27.68
N ILE A 8 -76.23 -14.06 -26.70
CA ILE A 8 -75.42 -14.62 -25.60
C ILE A 8 -74.57 -15.81 -26.09
N GLY A 9 -75.10 -16.67 -26.97
CA GLY A 9 -74.35 -17.79 -27.56
C GLY A 9 -73.22 -17.36 -28.53
N GLY A 10 -73.42 -16.27 -29.28
CA GLY A 10 -72.37 -15.67 -30.12
C GLY A 10 -71.23 -15.04 -29.33
N ILE A 11 -71.54 -14.49 -28.14
CA ILE A 11 -70.54 -13.94 -27.22
C ILE A 11 -69.70 -15.06 -26.60
N ASP A 12 -70.31 -16.20 -26.23
CA ASP A 12 -69.60 -17.37 -25.67
C ASP A 12 -68.62 -18.02 -26.67
N GLY A 13 -69.01 -18.14 -27.94
CA GLY A 13 -68.13 -18.66 -29.00
C GLY A 13 -66.90 -17.77 -29.26
N SER A 14 -67.08 -16.44 -29.22
CA SER A 14 -65.99 -15.47 -29.35
C SER A 14 -65.01 -15.53 -28.17
N MET A 15 -65.54 -15.72 -26.95
CA MET A 15 -64.74 -15.84 -25.73
C MET A 15 -63.96 -17.16 -25.69
N ALA A 16 -64.56 -18.24 -26.18
CA ALA A 16 -63.89 -19.53 -26.36
C ALA A 16 -62.74 -19.46 -27.39
N PHE A 17 -62.92 -18.73 -28.50
CA PHE A 17 -61.88 -18.52 -29.51
C PHE A 17 -60.69 -17.71 -28.95
N VAL A 18 -60.97 -16.60 -28.27
CA VAL A 18 -59.93 -15.78 -27.63
C VAL A 18 -59.16 -16.60 -26.60
N LYS A 19 -59.86 -17.37 -25.76
CA LYS A 19 -59.24 -18.21 -24.72
C LYS A 19 -58.39 -19.35 -25.27
N ASN A 20 -58.82 -20.01 -26.34
CA ASN A 20 -58.19 -21.24 -26.83
C ASN A 20 -57.14 -21.02 -27.93
N TYR A 21 -57.14 -19.87 -28.61
CA TYR A 21 -56.23 -19.62 -29.74
C TYR A 21 -55.37 -18.37 -29.56
N ILE A 22 -55.95 -17.28 -29.07
CA ILE A 22 -55.24 -16.00 -28.93
C ILE A 22 -54.45 -15.96 -27.62
N LEU A 23 -55.08 -16.34 -26.50
CA LEU A 23 -54.47 -16.34 -25.17
C LEU A 23 -53.20 -17.20 -25.09
N PRO A 24 -53.15 -18.44 -25.63
CA PRO A 24 -51.98 -19.31 -25.53
C PRO A 24 -50.78 -18.83 -26.33
N ILE A 25 -50.97 -17.93 -27.30
CA ILE A 25 -49.89 -17.32 -28.09
C ILE A 25 -49.43 -16.00 -27.45
N LEU A 26 -50.38 -15.18 -26.98
CA LEU A 26 -50.08 -13.89 -26.34
C LEU A 26 -49.42 -14.04 -24.96
N LEU A 27 -49.85 -15.01 -24.14
CA LEU A 27 -49.30 -15.21 -22.79
C LEU A 27 -47.79 -15.52 -22.80
N PRO A 28 -47.31 -16.47 -23.62
CA PRO A 28 -45.86 -16.71 -23.78
C PRO A 28 -45.11 -15.53 -24.38
N MET A 29 -45.71 -14.78 -25.32
CA MET A 29 -45.08 -13.58 -25.87
C MET A 29 -44.90 -12.50 -24.80
N LEU A 30 -45.94 -12.22 -24.00
CA LEU A 30 -45.89 -11.26 -22.92
C LEU A 30 -44.93 -11.70 -21.81
N SER A 31 -44.90 -12.98 -21.46
CA SER A 31 -43.97 -13.51 -20.46
C SER A 31 -42.52 -13.45 -20.94
N ALA A 32 -42.25 -13.75 -22.21
CA ALA A 32 -40.93 -13.61 -22.82
C ALA A 32 -40.48 -12.13 -22.85
N PHE A 33 -41.37 -11.22 -23.21
CA PHE A 33 -41.08 -9.78 -23.23
C PHE A 33 -40.77 -9.23 -21.84
N LEU A 34 -41.57 -9.62 -20.84
CA LEU A 34 -41.35 -9.24 -19.44
C LEU A 34 -40.03 -9.83 -18.93
N SER A 35 -39.76 -11.10 -19.24
CA SER A 35 -38.52 -11.78 -18.88
C SER A 35 -37.30 -11.13 -19.51
N TYR A 36 -37.40 -10.68 -20.76
CA TYR A 36 -36.36 -9.92 -21.46
C TYR A 36 -36.09 -8.57 -20.78
N PHE A 37 -37.15 -7.80 -20.48
CA PHE A 37 -37.01 -6.51 -19.83
C PHE A 37 -36.45 -6.62 -18.40
N ILE A 38 -36.93 -7.60 -17.63
CA ILE A 38 -36.41 -7.91 -16.30
C ILE A 38 -34.93 -8.31 -16.41
N SER A 39 -34.59 -9.20 -17.35
CA SER A 39 -33.21 -9.65 -17.56
C SER A 39 -32.27 -8.50 -17.88
N ILE A 40 -32.64 -7.58 -18.77
CA ILE A 40 -31.81 -6.40 -19.08
C ILE A 40 -31.60 -5.54 -17.83
N ARG A 41 -32.67 -5.24 -17.10
CA ARG A 41 -32.58 -4.38 -15.92
C ARG A 41 -31.75 -5.02 -14.81
N VAL A 42 -31.89 -6.34 -14.63
CA VAL A 42 -31.11 -7.14 -13.68
C VAL A 42 -29.65 -7.22 -14.11
N PHE A 43 -29.37 -7.48 -15.39
CA PHE A 43 -28.03 -7.55 -15.95
C PHE A 43 -27.28 -6.24 -15.76
N ASN A 44 -27.87 -5.12 -16.17
CA ASN A 44 -27.26 -3.80 -16.00
C ASN A 44 -27.01 -3.47 -14.52
N ARG A 45 -27.92 -3.86 -13.61
CA ARG A 45 -27.72 -3.67 -12.17
C ARG A 45 -26.58 -4.54 -11.64
N GLN A 46 -26.49 -5.81 -12.05
CA GLN A 46 -25.43 -6.72 -11.64
C GLN A 46 -24.06 -6.25 -12.14
N GLU A 47 -23.96 -5.79 -13.38
CA GLU A 47 -22.72 -5.27 -13.96
C GLU A 47 -22.23 -4.03 -13.22
N ASN A 48 -23.14 -3.09 -12.94
CA ASN A 48 -22.85 -1.92 -12.11
C ASN A 48 -22.35 -2.28 -10.71
N VAL A 49 -23.00 -3.24 -10.03
CA VAL A 49 -22.58 -3.69 -8.70
C VAL A 49 -21.24 -4.41 -8.76
N LYS A 50 -20.99 -5.20 -9.82
CA LYS A 50 -19.73 -5.91 -10.04
C LYS A 50 -18.57 -4.93 -10.26
N ALA A 51 -18.80 -3.85 -11.02
CA ALA A 51 -17.80 -2.80 -11.24
C ALA A 51 -17.43 -2.09 -9.92
N GLU A 52 -18.43 -1.68 -9.13
CA GLU A 52 -18.18 -1.04 -7.82
C GLU A 52 -17.52 -2.01 -6.82
N LYS A 53 -17.89 -3.29 -6.86
CA LYS A 53 -17.23 -4.33 -6.05
C LYS A 53 -15.75 -4.47 -6.43
N LYS A 54 -15.43 -4.44 -7.73
CA LYS A 54 -14.04 -4.52 -8.21
C LYS A 54 -13.21 -3.35 -7.69
N LYS A 55 -13.75 -2.12 -7.68
CA LYS A 55 -13.06 -0.96 -7.10
C LYS A 55 -12.70 -1.18 -5.62
N ILE A 56 -13.66 -1.65 -4.82
CA ILE A 56 -13.42 -1.94 -3.40
C ILE A 56 -12.37 -3.05 -3.22
N ASP A 57 -12.43 -4.09 -4.05
CA ASP A 57 -11.48 -5.21 -3.99
C ASP A 57 -10.05 -4.73 -4.31
N VAL A 58 -9.87 -3.92 -5.35
CA VAL A 58 -8.57 -3.33 -5.70
C VAL A 58 -8.02 -2.46 -4.56
N VAL A 59 -8.87 -1.61 -3.95
CA VAL A 59 -8.48 -0.80 -2.79
C VAL A 59 -8.04 -1.70 -1.64
N ASN A 60 -8.85 -2.69 -1.27
CA ASN A 60 -8.55 -3.59 -0.16
C ASN A 60 -7.29 -4.42 -0.39
N GLN A 61 -7.08 -4.93 -1.62
CA GLN A 61 -5.86 -5.66 -1.97
C GLN A 61 -4.63 -4.77 -1.88
N SER A 62 -4.73 -3.52 -2.35
CA SER A 62 -3.65 -2.53 -2.26
C SER A 62 -3.31 -2.22 -0.80
N MET A 63 -4.34 -2.00 0.02
CA MET A 63 -4.22 -1.77 1.45
C MET A 63 -3.57 -2.94 2.19
N CYS A 64 -3.96 -4.18 1.89
CA CYS A 64 -3.33 -5.38 2.46
C CYS A 64 -1.85 -5.49 2.09
N LYS A 65 -1.48 -5.18 0.85
CA LYS A 65 -0.08 -5.16 0.39
C LYS A 65 0.74 -4.09 1.12
N LEU A 66 0.21 -2.87 1.22
CA LEU A 66 0.84 -1.78 1.96
C LEU A 66 0.99 -2.13 3.45
N PHE A 67 -0.01 -2.73 4.07
CA PHE A 67 0.08 -3.18 5.45
C PHE A 67 1.14 -4.26 5.64
N SER A 68 1.25 -5.22 4.72
CA SER A 68 2.32 -6.22 4.73
C SER A 68 3.71 -5.59 4.57
N ALA A 69 3.83 -4.52 3.78
CA ALA A 69 5.06 -3.75 3.65
C ALA A 69 5.42 -3.08 4.98
N LEU A 70 4.46 -2.38 5.58
CA LEU A 70 4.63 -1.70 6.87
C LEU A 70 5.10 -2.67 7.96
N THR A 71 4.45 -3.83 8.11
CA THR A 71 4.84 -4.82 9.12
C THR A 71 6.21 -5.39 8.88
N THR A 72 6.60 -5.59 7.61
CA THR A 72 7.96 -6.00 7.24
C THR A 72 8.98 -4.93 7.66
N LEU A 73 8.74 -3.66 7.32
CA LEU A 73 9.61 -2.55 7.70
C LEU A 73 9.74 -2.39 9.21
N LEU A 74 8.62 -2.49 9.94
CA LEU A 74 8.61 -2.41 11.39
C LEU A 74 9.39 -3.57 12.03
N GLN A 75 9.31 -4.78 11.45
CA GLN A 75 10.11 -5.90 11.90
C GLN A 75 11.61 -5.63 11.71
N VAL A 76 12.01 -5.13 10.53
CA VAL A 76 13.39 -4.74 10.26
C VAL A 76 13.85 -3.66 11.24
N LYS A 77 13.06 -2.61 11.43
CA LYS A 77 13.32 -1.52 12.39
C LYS A 77 13.47 -2.04 13.81
N SER A 78 12.60 -2.93 14.25
CA SER A 78 12.64 -3.50 15.61
C SER A 78 13.96 -4.23 15.92
N ASN A 79 14.63 -4.79 14.90
CA ASN A 79 15.86 -5.54 15.08
C ASN A 79 17.08 -4.65 15.36
N TYR A 80 17.10 -3.41 14.84
CA TYR A 80 18.24 -2.50 15.01
C TYR A 80 17.96 -1.31 15.93
N TYR A 81 16.69 -0.89 16.07
CA TYR A 81 16.31 0.39 16.66
C TYR A 81 16.96 0.66 18.03
N LYS A 82 16.86 -0.29 18.97
CA LYS A 82 17.42 -0.11 20.32
C LYS A 82 18.95 0.01 20.34
N GLY A 83 19.64 -0.74 19.49
CA GLY A 83 21.10 -0.71 19.41
C GLY A 83 21.57 0.60 18.79
N VAL A 84 21.07 0.90 17.59
CA VAL A 84 21.41 2.10 16.83
C VAL A 84 21.12 3.37 17.63
N CYS A 85 19.96 3.45 18.28
CA CYS A 85 19.61 4.65 19.06
C CYS A 85 20.47 4.84 20.32
N ALA A 86 21.17 3.79 20.79
CA ALA A 86 22.06 3.87 21.94
C ALA A 86 23.46 4.40 21.59
N SER A 87 23.88 4.34 20.32
CA SER A 87 25.19 4.83 19.87
C SER A 87 25.07 6.10 19.02
N THR A 88 26.00 7.03 19.24
CA THR A 88 26.17 8.24 18.42
C THR A 88 27.25 8.05 17.35
N ASN A 89 28.07 7.00 17.44
CA ASN A 89 29.15 6.76 16.49
C ASN A 89 28.61 6.07 15.22
N PRO A 90 28.82 6.64 14.02
CA PRO A 90 28.34 6.05 12.78
C PRO A 90 28.83 4.62 12.51
N ILE A 91 30.08 4.29 12.86
CA ILE A 91 30.61 2.94 12.60
C ILE A 91 29.98 1.89 13.51
N GLU A 92 29.75 2.25 14.77
CA GLU A 92 29.06 1.37 15.72
C GLU A 92 27.61 1.14 15.31
N ARG A 93 26.92 2.20 14.86
CA ARG A 93 25.55 2.12 14.34
C ARG A 93 25.47 1.21 13.11
N ALA A 94 26.40 1.35 12.18
CA ALA A 94 26.51 0.46 11.03
C ALA A 94 26.69 -1.00 11.47
N LEU A 95 27.53 -1.27 12.46
CA LEU A 95 27.75 -2.62 13.02
C LEU A 95 26.60 -3.14 13.89
N MET A 96 25.80 -2.26 14.48
CA MET A 96 24.61 -2.64 15.26
C MET A 96 23.42 -2.99 14.36
N PHE A 97 23.40 -2.48 13.13
CA PHE A 97 22.44 -2.93 12.12
C PHE A 97 22.74 -4.41 11.78
N PRO A 98 21.82 -5.34 12.09
CA PRO A 98 22.07 -6.76 11.88
C PRO A 98 21.94 -7.14 10.41
N VAL A 99 22.45 -8.32 10.04
CA VAL A 99 22.10 -8.92 8.74
C VAL A 99 20.61 -9.20 8.73
N VAL A 100 19.90 -8.59 7.80
CA VAL A 100 18.44 -8.70 7.72
C VAL A 100 18.06 -9.79 6.73
N VAL A 101 17.46 -10.88 7.22
CA VAL A 101 16.83 -11.87 6.35
C VAL A 101 15.41 -11.39 6.04
N ILE A 102 15.26 -10.68 4.92
CA ILE A 102 13.95 -10.17 4.51
C ILE A 102 13.16 -11.31 3.82
N TYR A 103 11.98 -11.61 4.37
CA TYR A 103 10.97 -12.47 3.73
C TYR A 103 9.96 -11.69 2.89
N GLY A 104 10.07 -10.35 2.85
CA GLY A 104 9.22 -9.48 2.07
C GLY A 104 9.41 -9.71 0.56
N ALA A 105 8.33 -10.09 -0.12
CA ALA A 105 8.30 -10.13 -1.57
C ALA A 105 8.28 -8.69 -2.14
N PRO A 106 8.90 -8.44 -3.31
CA PRO A 106 8.69 -7.21 -4.05
C PRO A 106 7.19 -6.98 -4.24
N ILE A 107 6.75 -5.76 -3.99
CA ILE A 107 5.33 -5.42 -4.12
C ILE A 107 5.12 -4.81 -5.49
N SER A 108 4.24 -5.45 -6.26
CA SER A 108 3.65 -4.88 -7.46
C SER A 108 2.15 -4.70 -7.22
N ILE A 109 1.70 -3.46 -7.21
CA ILE A 109 0.28 -3.13 -7.36
C ILE A 109 0.10 -2.79 -8.84
N ASP A 110 -0.92 -3.37 -9.49
CA ASP A 110 -1.22 -2.97 -10.86
C ASP A 110 -1.82 -1.57 -10.83
N VAL A 111 -0.97 -0.59 -11.14
CA VAL A 111 -1.32 0.82 -11.21
C VAL A 111 -2.45 1.05 -12.20
N SER A 112 -2.57 0.21 -13.23
CA SER A 112 -3.67 0.22 -14.20
C SER A 112 -5.01 -0.08 -13.54
N GLU A 113 -5.04 -0.96 -12.52
CA GLU A 113 -6.27 -1.23 -11.78
C GLU A 113 -6.66 -0.07 -10.87
N LEU A 114 -5.68 0.69 -10.36
CA LEU A 114 -5.95 1.91 -9.59
C LEU A 114 -6.52 3.05 -10.45
N THR A 115 -6.35 3.01 -11.78
CA THR A 115 -7.00 4.00 -12.67
C THR A 115 -8.52 4.01 -12.56
N CYS A 116 -9.14 2.91 -12.09
CA CYS A 116 -10.58 2.86 -11.84
C CYS A 116 -11.06 3.80 -10.72
N LEU A 117 -10.11 4.35 -9.94
CA LEU A 117 -10.32 5.34 -8.89
C LEU A 117 -10.02 6.77 -9.40
N ILE A 118 -9.52 6.95 -10.62
CA ILE A 118 -9.42 8.28 -11.23
C ILE A 118 -10.84 8.74 -11.52
N SER A 119 -11.21 9.89 -10.96
CA SER A 119 -12.49 10.52 -11.28
C SER A 119 -12.52 10.89 -12.77
N GLU A 120 -13.48 10.38 -13.53
CA GLU A 120 -13.86 10.88 -14.87
C GLU A 120 -14.55 12.26 -14.78
N GLY A 121 -14.13 13.10 -13.84
CA GLY A 121 -14.71 14.40 -13.57
C GLY A 121 -14.15 15.48 -14.48
N GLU A 122 -14.60 15.52 -15.73
CA GLU A 122 -14.72 16.81 -16.42
C GLU A 122 -15.69 17.69 -15.61
N GLY A 123 -15.16 18.78 -15.03
CA GLY A 123 -15.92 19.96 -14.65
C GLY A 123 -16.94 19.83 -13.51
N LYS A 124 -16.49 20.04 -12.27
CA LYS A 124 -17.04 21.07 -11.35
C LYS A 124 -15.95 21.54 -10.40
N VAL A 125 -15.13 22.49 -10.85
CA VAL A 125 -14.47 23.44 -9.96
C VAL A 125 -15.58 24.32 -9.39
N GLY A 126 -16.21 23.84 -8.32
CA GLY A 126 -17.09 24.62 -7.48
C GLY A 126 -16.24 25.14 -6.33
N GLU A 127 -15.95 26.44 -6.37
CA GLU A 127 -15.38 27.19 -5.27
C GLU A 127 -16.20 26.96 -3.99
N SER A 128 -15.59 26.31 -3.00
CA SER A 128 -15.84 26.59 -1.58
C SER A 128 -14.84 25.84 -0.72
N GLY A 129 -13.97 26.62 -0.07
CA GLY A 129 -13.49 26.37 1.28
C GLY A 129 -12.58 25.17 1.47
N SER A 130 -11.27 25.47 1.51
CA SER A 130 -10.28 24.83 2.39
C SER A 130 -10.56 23.37 2.75
N ASN A 131 -10.09 22.47 1.91
CA ASN A 131 -9.27 21.35 2.34
C ASN A 131 -8.57 20.88 1.08
N GLU A 132 -7.26 21.08 1.03
CA GLU A 132 -6.38 20.20 0.29
C GLU A 132 -6.57 18.81 0.90
N ALA A 133 -7.67 18.15 0.55
CA ALA A 133 -7.79 16.71 0.65
C ALA A 133 -6.71 16.22 -0.29
N GLU A 134 -5.51 16.09 0.28
CA GLU A 134 -4.27 15.61 -0.27
C GLU A 134 -4.63 14.61 -1.35
N LYS A 135 -4.65 15.09 -2.60
CA LYS A 135 -5.12 14.29 -3.72
C LYS A 135 -4.14 13.14 -3.76
N LEU A 136 -4.60 11.99 -3.30
CA LEU A 136 -3.78 10.81 -3.18
C LEU A 136 -3.48 10.36 -4.59
N ASP A 137 -2.38 10.88 -5.11
CA ASP A 137 -2.00 10.72 -6.49
C ASP A 137 -1.53 9.28 -6.65
N ILE A 138 -1.94 8.66 -7.75
CA ILE A 138 -1.49 7.32 -8.11
C ILE A 138 0.05 7.30 -8.19
N ILE A 139 0.64 8.44 -8.54
CA ILE A 139 2.09 8.68 -8.53
C ILE A 139 2.70 8.45 -7.13
N VAL A 140 2.04 8.87 -6.05
CA VAL A 140 2.54 8.68 -4.68
C VAL A 140 2.57 7.20 -4.31
N ILE A 141 1.50 6.46 -4.66
CA ILE A 141 1.47 5.01 -4.43
C ILE A 141 2.59 4.32 -5.22
N GLU A 142 2.75 4.67 -6.50
CA GLU A 142 3.81 4.10 -7.33
C GLU A 142 5.21 4.40 -6.79
N ASP A 143 5.47 5.64 -6.36
CA ASP A 143 6.74 6.05 -5.77
C ASP A 143 7.05 5.27 -4.48
N VAL A 144 6.08 5.13 -3.58
CA VAL A 144 6.24 4.35 -2.34
C VAL A 144 6.57 2.88 -2.65
N LEU A 145 5.90 2.28 -3.62
CA LEU A 145 6.19 0.91 -4.05
C LEU A 145 7.58 0.77 -4.64
N ARG A 146 8.00 1.74 -5.46
CA ARG A 146 9.34 1.76 -6.06
C ARG A 146 10.41 1.89 -5.00
N ARG A 147 10.28 2.86 -4.08
CA ARG A 147 11.20 3.06 -2.96
C ARG A 147 11.27 1.83 -2.05
N TYR A 148 10.14 1.18 -1.77
CA TYR A 148 10.12 -0.08 -1.02
C TYR A 148 10.89 -1.19 -1.75
N ASN A 149 10.68 -1.37 -3.05
CA ASN A 149 11.41 -2.39 -3.82
C ASN A 149 12.92 -2.09 -3.89
N SER A 150 13.30 -0.82 -4.10
CA SER A 150 14.70 -0.38 -4.04
C SER A 150 15.31 -0.60 -2.64
N LEU A 151 14.53 -0.48 -1.56
CA LEU A 151 14.99 -0.80 -0.21
C LEU A 151 15.40 -2.26 -0.09
N LEU A 152 14.59 -3.17 -0.63
CA LEU A 152 14.86 -4.61 -0.56
C LEU A 152 16.20 -4.96 -1.23
N GLU A 153 16.50 -4.30 -2.35
CA GLU A 153 17.79 -4.45 -3.05
C GLU A 153 18.94 -3.83 -2.25
N ALA A 154 18.75 -2.62 -1.73
CA ALA A 154 19.77 -1.94 -0.93
C ALA A 154 20.13 -2.72 0.35
N ILE A 155 19.15 -3.38 0.98
CA ILE A 155 19.41 -4.23 2.15
C ILE A 155 20.22 -5.47 1.75
N LYS A 156 19.98 -6.08 0.58
CA LYS A 156 20.80 -7.20 0.09
C LYS A 156 22.25 -6.77 -0.12
N LEU A 157 22.46 -5.64 -0.81
CA LEU A 157 23.78 -5.06 -1.03
C LEU A 157 24.50 -4.82 0.30
N ARG A 158 23.80 -4.22 1.27
CA ARG A 158 24.36 -3.97 2.59
C ARG A 158 24.67 -5.26 3.36
N ASN A 159 23.84 -6.29 3.25
CA ASN A 159 24.09 -7.58 3.90
C ASN A 159 25.34 -8.28 3.34
N GLU A 160 25.54 -8.22 2.02
CA GLU A 160 26.74 -8.74 1.38
C GLU A 160 27.99 -8.00 1.87
N PHE A 161 27.90 -6.67 1.93
CA PHE A 161 29.00 -5.82 2.40
C PHE A 161 29.29 -5.99 3.91
N ASP A 162 28.26 -6.13 4.73
CA ASP A 162 28.38 -6.42 6.16
C ASP A 162 29.12 -7.74 6.41
N LYS A 163 28.82 -8.77 5.61
CA LYS A 163 29.50 -10.06 5.69
C LYS A 163 31.00 -9.92 5.40
N GLU A 164 31.37 -9.11 4.40
CA GLU A 164 32.77 -8.83 4.08
C GLU A 164 33.46 -8.06 5.23
N CYS A 165 32.87 -6.95 5.68
CA CYS A 165 33.44 -6.10 6.73
C CYS A 165 33.59 -6.87 8.05
N ARG A 166 32.55 -7.61 8.48
CA ARG A 166 32.64 -8.45 9.67
C ARG A 166 33.65 -9.58 9.51
N GLY A 167 33.80 -10.15 8.31
CA GLY A 167 34.85 -11.12 8.01
C GLY A 167 36.24 -10.55 8.33
N LYS A 168 36.55 -9.35 7.83
CA LYS A 168 37.81 -8.64 8.11
C LYS A 168 38.01 -8.41 9.61
N ILE A 169 36.97 -7.93 10.31
CA ILE A 169 37.01 -7.70 11.77
C ILE A 169 37.27 -9.00 12.53
N ILE A 170 36.54 -10.08 12.24
CA ILE A 170 36.66 -11.37 12.95
C ILE A 170 38.04 -11.98 12.73
N SER A 171 38.56 -11.91 11.50
CA SER A 171 39.92 -12.38 11.18
C SER A 171 41.00 -11.62 11.96
N ALA A 172 40.83 -10.31 12.15
CA ALA A 172 41.75 -9.49 12.93
C ALA A 172 41.60 -9.67 14.45
N ALA A 173 40.37 -9.85 14.94
CA ALA A 173 40.06 -10.00 16.37
C ALA A 173 40.35 -11.41 16.91
N GLY A 174 40.43 -12.42 16.03
CA GLY A 174 40.61 -13.83 16.41
C GLY A 174 39.41 -14.46 17.11
N SER A 175 38.26 -13.77 17.17
CA SER A 175 37.05 -14.26 17.82
C SER A 175 35.81 -13.47 17.34
N PRO A 176 34.61 -14.08 17.27
CA PRO A 176 33.37 -13.42 16.81
C PRO A 176 32.77 -12.38 17.79
N VAL A 177 33.58 -11.79 18.67
CA VAL A 177 33.11 -10.95 19.80
C VAL A 177 32.66 -9.57 19.29
N PRO A 178 31.63 -8.95 19.91
CA PRO A 178 31.00 -7.75 19.41
C PRO A 178 31.96 -6.58 19.41
N SER A 179 31.69 -5.61 18.53
CA SER A 179 32.35 -4.31 18.37
C SER A 179 32.66 -3.53 19.66
N SER A 180 32.13 -3.94 20.82
CA SER A 180 32.30 -3.30 22.12
C SER A 180 33.69 -3.44 22.77
N ARG A 181 34.62 -4.23 22.20
CA ARG A 181 36.00 -4.35 22.71
C ARG A 181 37.08 -3.67 21.88
N MET A 182 36.76 -3.23 20.67
CA MET A 182 37.70 -2.54 19.78
C MET A 182 37.39 -1.05 19.75
N LYS A 183 38.42 -0.21 19.69
CA LYS A 183 38.20 1.22 19.46
C LYS A 183 37.70 1.41 18.03
N ASN A 184 36.86 2.41 17.84
CA ASN A 184 36.26 2.71 16.53
C ASN A 184 37.31 2.97 15.45
N ASP A 185 38.43 3.62 15.80
CA ASP A 185 39.52 3.87 14.84
C ASP A 185 40.26 2.58 14.45
N ASP A 186 40.39 1.61 15.37
CA ASP A 186 40.98 0.30 15.07
C ASP A 186 40.09 -0.47 14.09
N ILE A 187 38.77 -0.39 14.27
CA ILE A 187 37.78 -0.99 13.36
C ILE A 187 37.88 -0.39 11.96
N VAL A 188 37.98 0.94 11.87
CA VAL A 188 38.12 1.65 10.60
C VAL A 188 39.45 1.29 9.92
N ASN A 189 40.53 1.15 10.69
CA ASN A 189 41.83 0.73 10.14
C ASN A 189 41.81 -0.72 9.62
N ILE A 190 41.07 -1.62 10.27
CA ILE A 190 40.94 -3.03 9.85
C ILE A 190 40.13 -3.15 8.56
N ILE A 191 39.00 -2.44 8.47
CA ILE A 191 38.12 -2.50 7.29
C ILE A 191 38.70 -1.68 6.14
N GLY A 192 39.41 -0.60 6.46
CA GLY A 192 39.88 0.40 5.51
C GLY A 192 38.97 1.62 5.47
N ALA A 193 39.55 2.82 5.34
CA ALA A 193 38.81 4.09 5.41
C ALA A 193 37.69 4.20 4.36
N ASN A 194 37.97 3.79 3.12
CA ASN A 194 36.98 3.84 2.02
C ASN A 194 35.79 2.90 2.27
N ASP A 195 36.08 1.67 2.69
CA ASP A 195 35.07 0.66 2.97
C ASP A 195 34.23 1.06 4.19
N ALA A 196 34.86 1.64 5.22
CA ALA A 196 34.16 2.19 6.39
C ALA A 196 33.24 3.35 6.02
N ALA A 197 33.71 4.28 5.18
CA ALA A 197 32.89 5.40 4.68
C ALA A 197 31.67 4.90 3.91
N PHE A 198 31.86 3.94 2.99
CA PHE A 198 30.76 3.34 2.24
C PHE A 198 29.78 2.60 3.17
N TYR A 199 30.29 1.85 4.15
CA TYR A 199 29.44 1.12 5.09
C TYR A 199 28.54 2.04 5.91
N ILE A 200 29.11 3.15 6.38
CA ILE A 200 28.38 4.19 7.13
C ILE A 200 27.32 4.82 6.23
N ASP A 201 27.70 5.25 5.01
CA ASP A 201 26.78 5.90 4.08
C ASP A 201 25.57 5.01 3.76
N VAL A 202 25.83 3.76 3.37
CA VAL A 202 24.77 2.81 3.02
C VAL A 202 23.88 2.50 4.22
N SER A 203 24.46 2.30 5.41
CA SER A 203 23.68 1.96 6.61
C SER A 203 22.80 3.13 7.06
N GLU A 204 23.32 4.36 7.10
CA GLU A 204 22.53 5.53 7.51
C GLU A 204 21.44 5.87 6.50
N ARG A 205 21.71 5.78 5.20
CA ARG A 205 20.66 5.95 4.17
C ARG A 205 19.56 4.91 4.27
N LEU A 206 19.93 3.65 4.51
CA LEU A 206 18.96 2.57 4.69
C LEU A 206 18.03 2.84 5.88
N MET A 207 18.58 3.24 7.01
CA MET A 207 17.79 3.53 8.21
C MET A 207 16.83 4.71 7.99
N LEU A 208 17.29 5.78 7.35
CA LEU A 208 16.44 6.91 6.98
C LEU A 208 15.34 6.52 5.98
N MET A 209 15.68 5.69 4.99
CA MET A 209 14.70 5.25 3.99
C MET A 209 13.64 4.33 4.61
N ILE A 210 14.01 3.49 5.59
CA ILE A 210 13.05 2.69 6.36
C ILE A 210 12.09 3.60 7.13
N ASP A 211 12.60 4.61 7.84
CA ASP A 211 11.77 5.54 8.61
C ASP A 211 10.82 6.35 7.72
N GLY A 212 11.33 6.90 6.62
CA GLY A 212 10.51 7.62 5.65
C GLY A 212 9.41 6.73 5.05
N LEU A 213 9.74 5.51 4.63
CA LEU A 213 8.76 4.57 4.09
C LEU A 213 7.71 4.13 5.11
N ILE A 214 8.08 3.95 6.38
CA ILE A 214 7.12 3.67 7.46
C ILE A 214 6.09 4.80 7.55
N MET A 215 6.55 6.05 7.56
CA MET A 215 5.68 7.22 7.64
C MET A 215 4.78 7.36 6.41
N ASP A 216 5.35 7.21 5.21
CA ASP A 216 4.59 7.34 3.96
C ASP A 216 3.52 6.24 3.83
N ILE A 217 3.89 4.99 4.10
CA ILE A 217 2.95 3.87 4.07
C ILE A 217 1.89 4.03 5.15
N TYR A 218 2.26 4.48 6.35
CA TYR A 218 1.30 4.73 7.42
C TYR A 218 0.29 5.82 7.03
N SER A 219 0.76 6.95 6.47
CA SER A 219 -0.09 8.02 5.94
C SER A 219 -1.04 7.51 4.86
N LEU A 220 -0.52 6.71 3.91
CA LEU A 220 -1.35 6.09 2.87
C LEU A 220 -2.41 5.15 3.45
N LEU A 221 -2.07 4.31 4.44
CA LEU A 221 -3.03 3.42 5.09
C LEU A 221 -4.15 4.18 5.83
N LYS A 222 -3.90 5.41 6.24
CA LYS A 222 -4.89 6.28 6.89
C LYS A 222 -5.76 7.01 5.86
N ASN A 223 -5.13 7.62 4.86
CA ASN A 223 -5.80 8.56 3.94
C ASN A 223 -6.44 7.85 2.74
N PHE A 224 -5.89 6.72 2.27
CA PHE A 224 -6.38 6.03 1.08
C PHE A 224 -7.79 5.43 1.20
N PRO A 225 -8.20 4.84 2.34
CA PRO A 225 -9.59 4.42 2.54
C PRO A 225 -10.58 5.58 2.47
N GLU A 226 -10.26 6.73 3.06
CA GLU A 226 -11.12 7.91 3.08
C GLU A 226 -11.31 8.49 1.67
N TYR A 227 -10.20 8.63 0.93
CA TYR A 227 -10.23 9.06 -0.46
C TYR A 227 -11.07 8.11 -1.32
N SER A 228 -10.85 6.80 -1.20
CA SER A 228 -11.58 5.79 -1.97
C SER A 228 -13.08 5.76 -1.66
N GLU A 229 -13.46 5.99 -0.40
CA GLU A 229 -14.87 6.07 0.01
C GLU A 229 -15.62 7.23 -0.67
N SER A 230 -14.94 8.31 -1.04
CA SER A 230 -15.53 9.47 -1.72
C SER A 230 -15.89 9.18 -3.18
N LEU A 231 -15.19 8.23 -3.80
CA LEU A 231 -15.31 7.89 -5.22
C LEU A 231 -16.27 6.72 -5.49
N ILE A 232 -16.54 5.91 -4.46
CA ILE A 232 -17.34 4.69 -4.57
C ILE A 232 -18.82 4.97 -4.26
N ASN A 233 -19.73 4.46 -5.09
CA ASN A 233 -21.15 4.66 -4.87
C ASN A 233 -21.70 3.70 -3.79
N LYS A 234 -21.62 4.13 -2.53
CA LYS A 234 -22.05 3.38 -1.34
C LYS A 234 -23.50 2.85 -1.43
N LYS A 235 -24.39 3.50 -2.19
CA LYS A 235 -25.79 3.03 -2.37
C LYS A 235 -25.88 1.75 -3.20
N LYS A 236 -24.97 1.56 -4.16
CA LYS A 236 -24.94 0.39 -5.05
C LYS A 236 -24.32 -0.85 -4.37
N VAL A 237 -23.37 -0.64 -3.47
CA VAL A 237 -22.57 -1.71 -2.81
C VAL A 237 -22.97 -1.99 -1.36
N LYS A 238 -23.99 -1.30 -0.83
CA LYS A 238 -24.49 -1.49 0.54
C LYS A 238 -24.83 -2.95 0.83
N GLY A 239 -24.14 -3.55 1.78
CA GLY A 239 -24.36 -4.94 2.23
C GLY A 239 -23.51 -6.01 1.53
N TYR A 240 -22.70 -5.64 0.53
CA TYR A 240 -21.85 -6.61 -0.20
C TYR A 240 -20.39 -6.61 0.28
N VAL A 241 -19.74 -5.45 0.32
CA VAL A 241 -18.31 -5.32 0.67
C VAL A 241 -18.08 -3.99 1.40
N LYS A 242 -17.10 -3.97 2.31
CA LYS A 242 -16.63 -2.77 3.01
C LYS A 242 -15.16 -2.51 2.67
N ILE A 243 -14.76 -1.25 2.72
CA ILE A 243 -13.36 -0.84 2.59
C ILE A 243 -12.67 -1.10 3.93
N LEU A 244 -11.47 -1.66 3.87
CA LEU A 244 -10.64 -1.90 5.05
C LEU A 244 -10.13 -0.57 5.61
N LYS A 245 -10.17 -0.44 6.94
CA LYS A 245 -9.60 0.70 7.67
C LYS A 245 -8.63 0.16 8.71
N PHE A 246 -7.49 0.83 8.82
CA PHE A 246 -6.46 0.50 9.79
C PHE A 246 -6.47 1.60 10.86
N GLU A 247 -7.14 1.32 11.96
CA GLU A 247 -7.26 2.22 13.11
C GLU A 247 -6.21 1.86 14.16
N ASP A 248 -5.75 2.86 14.91
CA ASP A 248 -4.87 2.72 16.07
C ASP A 248 -3.57 1.91 15.82
N LEU A 249 -2.98 2.05 14.62
CA LEU A 249 -1.73 1.38 14.30
C LEU A 249 -0.57 1.84 15.20
N GLU A 250 -0.53 3.11 15.58
CA GLU A 250 0.47 3.70 16.50
C GLU A 250 0.47 2.98 17.87
N VAL A 251 -0.72 2.66 18.39
CA VAL A 251 -0.88 1.93 19.66
C VAL A 251 -0.35 0.51 19.55
N ARG A 252 -0.60 -0.16 18.42
CA ARG A 252 -0.15 -1.53 18.18
C ARG A 252 1.34 -1.60 17.82
N TYR A 253 1.85 -0.58 17.16
CA TYR A 253 3.19 -0.51 16.60
C TYR A 253 3.85 0.83 16.98
N PRO A 254 4.35 0.97 18.23
CA PRO A 254 4.91 2.23 18.73
C PRO A 254 6.16 2.70 17.96
N LEU A 255 6.78 1.80 17.18
CA LEU A 255 7.94 2.13 16.34
C LEU A 255 7.59 3.00 15.12
N ILE A 256 6.29 3.18 14.81
CA ILE A 256 5.82 4.12 13.78
C ILE A 256 6.24 5.54 14.17
N ASP A 257 5.95 5.97 15.40
CA ASP A 257 6.22 7.34 15.87
C ASP A 257 7.62 7.51 16.49
N SER A 258 8.50 6.53 16.31
CA SER A 258 9.82 6.49 16.93
C SER A 258 10.91 6.67 15.88
N PRO A 259 11.24 7.90 15.44
CA PRO A 259 12.30 8.13 14.46
C PRO A 259 13.67 7.71 15.01
N ILE A 260 14.57 7.31 14.13
CA ILE A 260 15.95 7.01 14.51
C ILE A 260 16.65 8.26 15.04
N THR A 261 17.48 8.09 16.06
CA THR A 261 18.28 9.22 16.57
C THR A 261 19.36 9.61 15.58
N ARG A 262 19.68 10.91 15.53
CA ARG A 262 20.76 11.47 14.72
C ARG A 262 22.14 11.01 15.24
N PRO A 263 23.06 10.55 14.38
CA PRO A 263 24.44 10.25 14.75
C PRO A 263 25.25 11.54 14.97
N SER A 264 26.48 11.40 15.48
CA SER A 264 27.42 12.52 15.57
C SER A 264 27.83 13.00 14.19
N ILE A 265 27.46 14.24 13.86
CA ILE A 265 27.71 14.83 12.55
C ILE A 265 29.18 15.13 12.33
N GLY A 266 29.90 15.52 13.37
CA GLY A 266 31.37 15.67 13.29
C GLY A 266 32.05 14.34 12.96
N LEU A 267 31.57 13.21 13.51
CA LEU A 267 32.10 11.88 13.16
C LEU A 267 31.69 11.45 11.74
N MET A 268 30.46 11.74 11.32
CA MET A 268 30.02 11.53 9.93
C MET A 268 30.89 12.32 8.95
N SER A 269 31.14 13.60 9.23
CA SER A 269 32.02 14.47 8.45
C SER A 269 33.43 13.91 8.37
N HIS A 270 33.99 13.49 9.52
CA HIS A 270 35.32 12.88 9.59
C HIS A 270 35.43 11.60 8.75
N TYR A 271 34.48 10.66 8.87
CA TYR A 271 34.57 9.38 8.16
C TYR A 271 34.19 9.48 6.68
N LEU A 272 33.26 10.36 6.31
CA LEU A 272 32.76 10.47 4.94
C LEU A 272 33.51 11.53 4.11
N GLY A 273 34.28 12.41 4.75
CA GLY A 273 35.06 13.46 4.09
C GLY A 273 34.24 14.65 3.56
N TYR A 274 32.99 14.80 4.01
CA TYR A 274 32.11 15.93 3.64
C TYR A 274 32.07 16.99 4.74
N GLN A 275 31.67 18.21 4.40
CA GLN A 275 31.41 19.25 5.40
C GLN A 275 30.13 18.93 6.20
N GLU A 276 30.03 19.41 7.45
CA GLU A 276 28.87 19.11 8.31
C GLU A 276 27.53 19.56 7.70
N ASP A 277 27.52 20.70 6.98
CA ASP A 277 26.33 21.20 6.27
C ASP A 277 25.92 20.26 5.12
N GLU A 278 26.88 19.67 4.42
CA GLU A 278 26.61 18.70 3.35
C GLU A 278 26.08 17.37 3.91
N ILE A 279 26.59 16.95 5.07
CA ILE A 279 26.05 15.79 5.80
C ILE A 279 24.58 16.05 6.15
N LEU A 280 24.25 17.22 6.69
CA LEU A 280 22.87 17.56 7.05
C LEU A 280 21.91 17.54 5.85
N ASN A 281 22.37 18.00 4.68
CA ASN A 281 21.57 17.96 3.46
C ASN A 281 21.41 16.53 2.90
N ARG A 282 22.43 15.68 3.05
CA ARG A 282 22.40 14.30 2.56
C ARG A 282 21.59 13.36 3.46
N TYR A 283 21.56 13.62 4.76
CA TYR A 283 20.89 12.81 5.76
C TYR A 283 19.89 13.66 6.54
N PRO A 284 18.68 13.89 5.98
CA PRO A 284 17.64 14.65 6.66
C PRO A 284 17.03 13.79 7.77
N TYR A 285 17.61 13.89 8.97
CA TYR A 285 16.99 13.35 10.18
C TYR A 285 15.84 14.28 10.59
N CYS A 286 14.62 13.73 10.66
CA CYS A 286 13.41 14.42 11.09
C CYS A 286 13.18 14.28 12.59
#